data_AF-S0ECY7-F1
#
_entry.id   AF-S0ECY7-F1
#
_cell.length_a   1.000
_cell.length_b   1.000
_cell.length_c   1.000
_cell.angle_alpha   90.00
_cell.angle_beta   90.00
_cell.angle_gamma   90.00
#
_symmetry.space_group_name_H-M   'P 1'
#
loop_
_entity.id
_entity.type
_entity.pdbx_description
1 polymer ?
#
loop_
_entity_poly.entity_id
_entity_poly.type
_entity_poly.pdbx_seq_one_letter_code
_entity_poly.pdbx_strand_id
1 'polypeptide(L)'
;MVKVTKPNLCDCQRAGDFIEADPLVSLFESSKRFEHTKKLEATIQSDYAYLFPDFRLDFYHVATILTVPSKNLSHPFSLSIESCLINGRPYGGNNHHEILERLKEIPPFCRHYMMNLGAADVAPEFQPYALRDNEPQPTYRDVDSSDMDVDFEKLLRRHARTIPTLEDHLQDEAGATKCRVRDGNICVVTGKPNPKTYHILPFTCNDTVNHNNNTAYVRGGAGYLVTKDLLSQAPYVSNPRTLGGSDKAWNQLCLDPELFSLKGKGMATLQFRWMPQIKKRSGTAINIHGTGPENDWLNLMAELDAFYCQYQPPPTIGGKTLRVTNKAGEPLRSGHLIHICLPKEEVERLEVVISLQWCSILFMALVGAAGNPEMPPRDSLHEKGMTWLEDEPDVSDQEGMDTD
;
A
#
# COMPACT_ATOMS: atom_id res chain seq x y z
N MET A 1 -5.17 -14.55 -0.11
CA MET A 1 -4.26 -13.57 0.55
C MET A 1 -4.18 -13.88 2.03
N VAL A 2 -3.28 -13.25 2.79
CA VAL A 2 -2.98 -13.70 4.17
C VAL A 2 -2.68 -12.55 5.14
N LYS A 3 -3.19 -12.63 6.37
CA LYS A 3 -3.03 -11.66 7.47
C LYS A 3 -2.28 -12.29 8.65
N VAL A 4 -1.32 -11.60 9.27
CA VAL A 4 -0.63 -12.09 10.48
C VAL A 4 -1.58 -12.21 11.66
N THR A 5 -1.51 -13.31 12.41
CA THR A 5 -2.14 -13.44 13.73
C THR A 5 -1.07 -13.63 14.79
N LYS A 6 -1.31 -13.10 16.02
CA LYS A 6 -0.33 -13.19 17.10
C LYS A 6 0.00 -14.65 17.45
N PRO A 7 1.26 -14.97 17.80
CA PRO A 7 1.63 -16.33 18.15
C PRO A 7 1.02 -16.72 19.50
N ASN A 8 0.06 -17.64 19.49
CA ASN A 8 -0.23 -18.46 20.66
C ASN A 8 0.91 -19.47 20.80
N LEU A 9 1.69 -19.34 21.87
CA LEU A 9 2.64 -20.35 22.31
C LEU A 9 1.87 -21.49 23.00
N CYS A 10 1.48 -22.51 22.22
CA CYS A 10 1.52 -23.94 22.58
C CYS A 10 0.88 -24.82 21.48
N ASP A 11 1.14 -26.12 21.59
CA ASP A 11 0.45 -27.25 20.95
C ASP A 11 0.28 -27.21 19.43
N CYS A 12 1.27 -27.77 18.74
CA CYS A 12 1.08 -28.30 17.39
C CYS A 12 0.08 -29.48 17.42
N GLN A 13 -0.66 -29.67 16.32
CA GLN A 13 -1.59 -30.80 16.08
C GLN A 13 -2.92 -30.75 16.86
N ARG A 14 -3.88 -29.98 16.35
CA ARG A 14 -5.30 -30.38 16.34
C ARG A 14 -5.83 -30.31 14.91
N ALA A 15 -6.67 -31.27 14.53
CA ALA A 15 -7.43 -31.15 13.29
C ALA A 15 -8.55 -30.11 13.50
N GLY A 16 -8.60 -29.08 12.64
CA GLY A 16 -9.57 -27.97 12.75
C GLY A 16 -8.95 -26.57 12.85
N ASP A 17 -7.79 -26.34 12.24
CA ASP A 17 -7.07 -25.04 12.24
C ASP A 17 -7.84 -23.94 11.45
N PHE A 18 -8.87 -23.38 12.09
CA PHE A 18 -9.72 -22.31 11.60
C PHE A 18 -10.05 -21.33 12.73
N ILE A 19 -9.92 -20.03 12.46
CA ILE A 19 -10.44 -18.96 13.31
C ILE A 19 -11.26 -18.05 12.42
N GLU A 20 -12.47 -17.68 12.86
CA GLU A 20 -13.34 -16.79 12.08
C GLU A 20 -12.61 -15.49 11.71
N ALA A 21 -12.83 -15.03 10.49
CA ALA A 21 -12.11 -13.90 9.94
C ALA A 21 -12.75 -12.59 10.40
N ASP A 22 -12.16 -11.89 11.38
CA ASP A 22 -12.56 -10.52 11.78
C ASP A 22 -12.89 -9.67 10.54
N PRO A 23 -13.91 -8.78 10.54
CA PRO A 23 -14.12 -7.87 9.42
C PRO A 23 -12.85 -7.05 9.13
N LEU A 24 -12.60 -6.74 7.85
CA LEU A 24 -11.38 -6.01 7.40
C LEU A 24 -11.30 -4.63 8.07
N VAL A 25 -12.46 -3.99 8.20
CA VAL A 25 -12.74 -2.85 9.08
C VAL A 25 -14.04 -3.19 9.84
N SER A 26 -14.02 -3.17 11.17
CA SER A 26 -15.21 -3.45 11.99
C SER A 26 -16.14 -2.24 12.05
N LEU A 27 -17.44 -2.45 12.28
CA LEU A 27 -18.45 -1.37 12.36
C LEU A 27 -18.11 -0.28 13.41
N PHE A 28 -17.48 -0.65 14.52
CA PHE A 28 -17.02 0.30 15.53
C PHE A 28 -15.83 1.14 15.07
N GLU A 29 -14.89 0.53 14.33
CA GLU A 29 -13.74 1.24 13.77
C GLU A 29 -14.12 2.06 12.52
N SER A 30 -15.10 1.62 11.72
CA SER A 30 -15.58 2.38 10.58
C SER A 30 -16.30 3.66 11.02
N SER A 31 -17.15 3.61 12.05
CA SER A 31 -17.76 4.83 12.62
C SER A 31 -16.71 5.85 13.09
N LYS A 32 -15.65 5.42 13.79
CA LYS A 32 -14.55 6.31 14.19
C LYS A 32 -13.81 6.89 12.98
N ARG A 33 -13.52 6.04 11.98
CA ARG A 33 -12.83 6.45 10.76
C ARG A 33 -13.69 7.39 9.91
N PHE A 34 -15.01 7.27 9.94
CA PHE A 34 -15.95 8.21 9.32
C PHE A 34 -15.95 9.58 10.01
N GLU A 35 -16.03 9.62 11.33
CA GLU A 35 -15.92 10.88 12.09
C GLU A 35 -14.55 11.55 11.88
N HIS A 36 -13.47 10.77 11.83
CA HIS A 36 -12.15 11.28 11.47
C HIS A 36 -12.11 11.83 10.04
N THR A 37 -12.68 11.12 9.07
CA THR A 37 -12.74 11.53 7.64
C THR A 37 -13.48 12.86 7.48
N LYS A 38 -14.67 13.00 8.08
CA LYS A 38 -15.45 14.25 8.06
C LYS A 38 -14.71 15.42 8.71
N LYS A 39 -14.09 15.19 9.88
CA LYS A 39 -13.28 16.21 10.55
C LYS A 39 -12.10 16.65 9.69
N LEU A 40 -11.36 15.71 9.10
CA LEU A 40 -10.18 16.02 8.30
C LEU A 40 -10.54 16.87 7.07
N GLU A 41 -11.62 16.52 6.36
CA GLU A 41 -12.07 17.31 5.22
C GLU A 41 -12.47 18.73 5.63
N ALA A 42 -13.30 18.87 6.67
CA ALA A 42 -13.74 20.17 7.18
C ALA A 42 -12.58 21.03 7.72
N THR A 43 -11.57 20.42 8.31
CA THR A 43 -10.38 21.12 8.81
C THR A 43 -9.45 21.57 7.66
N ILE A 44 -9.28 20.77 6.61
CA ILE A 44 -8.53 21.22 5.41
C ILE A 44 -9.29 22.35 4.69
N GLN A 45 -10.62 22.20 4.52
CA GLN A 45 -11.49 23.25 3.96
C GLN A 45 -11.43 24.56 4.77
N SER A 46 -11.38 24.48 6.10
CA SER A 46 -11.24 25.63 7.01
C SER A 46 -9.90 26.34 6.82
N ASP A 47 -8.81 25.61 7.05
CA ASP A 47 -7.50 26.22 7.27
C ASP A 47 -6.79 26.56 5.94
N TYR A 48 -7.21 25.94 4.85
CA TYR A 48 -6.65 26.11 3.50
C TYR A 48 -7.74 26.58 2.51
N ALA A 49 -8.80 27.23 2.99
CA ALA A 49 -9.91 27.77 2.18
C ALA A 49 -9.46 28.64 0.99
N TYR A 50 -8.32 29.33 1.12
CA TYR A 50 -7.74 30.22 0.13
C TYR A 50 -6.91 29.51 -0.95
N LEU A 51 -6.50 28.25 -0.71
CA LEU A 51 -5.77 27.41 -1.67
C LEU A 51 -6.65 26.31 -2.27
N PHE A 52 -7.58 25.77 -1.48
CA PHE A 52 -8.44 24.65 -1.85
C PHE A 52 -9.91 24.90 -1.43
N PRO A 53 -10.59 25.95 -1.93
CA PRO A 53 -11.96 26.31 -1.51
C PRO A 53 -12.96 25.17 -1.73
N ASP A 54 -12.82 24.45 -2.84
CA ASP A 54 -13.63 23.27 -3.19
C ASP A 54 -12.99 21.94 -2.77
N PHE A 55 -12.07 21.93 -1.79
CA PHE A 55 -11.43 20.69 -1.34
C PHE A 55 -12.47 19.64 -0.96
N ARG A 56 -12.36 18.46 -1.56
CA ARG A 56 -13.06 17.25 -1.13
C ARG A 56 -12.05 16.12 -1.07
N LEU A 57 -12.27 15.20 -0.15
CA LEU A 57 -11.54 13.95 -0.18
C LEU A 57 -11.95 13.15 -1.43
N ASP A 58 -11.04 12.30 -1.88
CA ASP A 58 -11.31 11.34 -2.95
C ASP A 58 -11.34 9.93 -2.39
N PHE A 59 -11.58 8.95 -3.26
CA PHE A 59 -11.61 7.57 -2.82
C PHE A 59 -10.22 7.05 -2.37
N TYR A 60 -9.11 7.63 -2.84
CA TYR A 60 -7.77 7.25 -2.37
C TYR A 60 -7.52 7.68 -0.93
N HIS A 61 -7.95 8.89 -0.55
CA HIS A 61 -7.92 9.35 0.84
C HIS A 61 -8.78 8.45 1.75
N VAL A 62 -9.98 8.06 1.32
CA VAL A 62 -10.84 7.11 2.06
C VAL A 62 -10.19 5.74 2.21
N ALA A 63 -9.67 5.16 1.11
CA ALA A 63 -9.01 3.87 1.15
C ALA A 63 -7.78 3.90 2.07
N THR A 64 -7.01 4.99 2.07
CA THR A 64 -5.94 5.23 3.05
C THR A 64 -6.47 5.26 4.48
N ILE A 65 -7.46 6.11 4.80
CA ILE A 65 -8.04 6.25 6.15
C ILE A 65 -8.68 4.95 6.65
N LEU A 66 -9.12 4.05 5.77
CA LEU A 66 -9.60 2.71 6.10
C LEU A 66 -8.46 1.67 6.26
N THR A 67 -7.36 1.79 5.52
CA THR A 67 -6.26 0.80 5.50
C THR A 67 -5.27 1.00 6.64
N VAL A 68 -4.97 2.24 7.05
CA VAL A 68 -3.92 2.51 8.04
C VAL A 68 -4.25 1.96 9.44
N PRO A 69 -3.25 1.61 10.27
CA PRO A 69 -3.47 1.19 11.66
C PRO A 69 -4.20 2.27 12.46
N SER A 70 -5.22 1.92 13.26
CA SER A 70 -6.08 2.91 13.94
C SER A 70 -5.31 3.90 14.83
N LYS A 71 -4.18 3.48 15.41
CA LYS A 71 -3.30 4.35 16.19
C LYS A 71 -2.82 5.57 15.39
N ASN A 72 -2.61 5.42 14.07
CA ASN A 72 -2.02 6.46 13.22
C ASN A 72 -2.95 7.68 13.06
N LEU A 73 -4.25 7.50 13.29
CA LEU A 73 -5.29 8.53 13.24
C LEU A 73 -5.47 9.31 14.57
N SER A 74 -4.79 8.89 15.64
CA SER A 74 -4.89 9.47 16.99
C SER A 74 -3.58 10.15 17.42
N HIS A 75 -3.66 11.16 18.27
CA HIS A 75 -2.48 11.85 18.80
C HIS A 75 -1.52 10.85 19.51
N PRO A 76 -0.19 10.92 19.31
CA PRO A 76 0.58 11.93 18.58
C PRO A 76 0.94 11.55 17.12
N PHE A 77 0.24 10.58 16.51
CA PHE A 77 0.70 9.96 15.26
C PHE A 77 0.36 10.77 13.99
N SER A 78 1.06 10.44 12.90
CA SER A 78 1.24 11.28 11.71
C SER A 78 0.01 11.54 10.82
N LEU A 79 -1.10 10.84 11.03
CA LEU A 79 -2.37 11.08 10.34
C LEU A 79 -3.45 11.57 11.32
N SER A 80 -3.06 12.08 12.49
CA SER A 80 -4.01 12.62 13.46
C SER A 80 -4.13 14.14 13.34
N ILE A 81 -5.35 14.62 13.13
CA ILE A 81 -5.72 16.05 13.16
C ILE A 81 -5.25 16.71 14.47
N GLU A 82 -5.39 15.98 15.59
CA GLU A 82 -4.98 16.45 16.93
C GLU A 82 -3.46 16.58 17.09
N SER A 83 -2.66 15.91 16.25
CA SER A 83 -1.18 16.00 16.31
C SER A 83 -0.62 17.29 15.70
N CYS A 84 -1.47 18.13 15.10
CA CYS A 84 -1.08 19.44 14.54
C CYS A 84 -0.95 20.56 15.59
N LEU A 85 -1.28 20.32 16.87
CA LEU A 85 -1.26 21.35 17.91
C LEU A 85 -0.65 20.84 19.22
N ILE A 86 0.56 21.29 19.57
CA ILE A 86 1.11 21.17 20.93
C ILE A 86 1.15 22.56 21.55
N ASN A 87 0.50 22.73 22.71
CA ASN A 87 0.37 24.01 23.42
C ASN A 87 -0.17 25.17 22.55
N GLY A 88 -1.08 24.87 21.62
CA GLY A 88 -1.67 25.85 20.71
C GLY A 88 -0.74 26.37 19.62
N ARG A 89 0.35 25.64 19.30
CA ARG A 89 1.23 25.91 18.15
C ARG A 89 1.44 24.64 17.31
N PRO A 90 1.64 24.77 15.99
CA PRO A 90 2.17 23.68 15.16
C PRO A 90 3.49 23.15 15.72
N TYR A 91 3.65 21.83 15.73
CA TYR A 91 4.82 21.18 16.31
C TYR A 91 5.33 20.07 15.40
N GLY A 92 6.59 20.17 14.97
CA GLY A 92 7.29 19.10 14.25
C GLY A 92 6.64 18.76 12.90
N GLY A 93 6.49 19.76 12.02
CA GLY A 93 5.92 19.61 10.68
C GLY A 93 4.39 19.57 10.67
N ASN A 94 3.79 18.69 11.49
CA ASN A 94 2.35 18.43 11.58
C ASN A 94 1.48 19.70 11.43
N ASN A 95 0.97 19.88 10.22
CA ASN A 95 -0.10 20.81 9.84
C ASN A 95 -1.03 20.07 8.86
N HIS A 96 -2.19 20.65 8.51
CA HIS A 96 -3.18 19.91 7.74
C HIS A 96 -2.77 19.68 6.26
N HIS A 97 -1.86 20.49 5.71
CA HIS A 97 -1.18 20.20 4.44
C HIS A 97 -0.23 19.01 4.56
N GLU A 98 0.58 18.89 5.63
CA GLU A 98 1.41 17.69 5.83
C GLU A 98 0.57 16.42 6.01
N ILE A 99 -0.62 16.49 6.64
CA ILE A 99 -1.54 15.34 6.65
C ILE A 99 -1.99 14.98 5.21
N LEU A 100 -2.28 15.98 4.37
CA LEU A 100 -2.66 15.77 2.97
C LEU A 100 -1.52 15.12 2.15
N GLU A 101 -0.27 15.56 2.31
CA GLU A 101 0.87 14.90 1.64
C GLU A 101 1.08 13.46 2.11
N ARG A 102 0.95 13.20 3.41
CA ARG A 102 1.04 11.83 3.96
C ARG A 102 -0.10 10.92 3.48
N LEU A 103 -1.28 11.47 3.18
CA LEU A 103 -2.35 10.74 2.49
C LEU A 103 -2.01 10.46 1.02
N LYS A 104 -1.34 11.39 0.33
CA LYS A 104 -0.87 11.24 -1.07
C LYS A 104 0.31 10.28 -1.23
N GLU A 105 1.09 10.00 -0.18
CA GLU A 105 2.23 9.07 -0.23
C GLU A 105 1.83 7.59 -0.32
N ILE A 106 0.69 7.18 0.26
CA ILE A 106 0.25 5.78 0.28
C ILE A 106 -0.16 5.23 -1.10
N PRO A 107 -0.99 5.91 -1.91
CA PRO A 107 -1.43 5.40 -3.21
C PRO A 107 -0.29 5.09 -4.20
N PRO A 108 0.78 5.91 -4.33
CA PRO A 108 1.97 5.57 -5.11
C PRO A 108 2.68 4.31 -4.63
N PHE A 109 2.82 4.10 -3.31
CA PHE A 109 3.42 2.87 -2.79
C PHE A 109 2.58 1.64 -3.15
N CYS A 110 1.27 1.69 -2.89
CA CYS A 110 0.35 0.61 -3.22
C CYS A 110 0.37 0.29 -4.73
N ARG A 111 0.42 1.32 -5.59
CA ARG A 111 0.56 1.18 -7.05
C ARG A 111 1.85 0.46 -7.44
N HIS A 112 2.98 0.96 -6.96
CA HIS A 112 4.32 0.43 -7.26
C HIS A 112 4.44 -1.04 -6.85
N TYR A 113 3.96 -1.36 -5.65
CA TYR A 113 3.90 -2.73 -5.13
C TYR A 113 3.05 -3.66 -6.03
N MET A 114 1.91 -3.19 -6.54
CA MET A 114 1.05 -3.99 -7.42
C MET A 114 1.60 -4.18 -8.85
N MET A 115 2.24 -3.17 -9.42
CA MET A 115 2.88 -3.29 -10.74
C MET A 115 3.99 -4.34 -10.74
N ASN A 116 4.77 -4.37 -9.67
CA ASN A 116 5.85 -5.32 -9.48
C ASN A 116 5.35 -6.75 -9.13
N LEU A 117 4.12 -6.91 -8.62
CA LEU A 117 3.56 -8.23 -8.24
C LEU A 117 3.35 -9.21 -9.41
N GLY A 118 3.39 -8.74 -10.66
CA GLY A 118 3.07 -9.53 -11.85
C GLY A 118 4.04 -9.40 -13.02
N ALA A 119 5.25 -8.87 -12.83
CA ALA A 119 6.16 -8.42 -13.90
C ALA A 119 6.60 -9.50 -14.94
N ALA A 120 6.22 -10.77 -14.78
CA ALA A 120 6.40 -11.83 -15.79
C ALA A 120 5.23 -11.98 -16.77
N ASP A 121 4.03 -11.52 -16.41
CA ASP A 121 2.77 -11.70 -17.16
C ASP A 121 2.04 -10.36 -17.46
N VAL A 122 2.61 -9.21 -17.07
CA VAL A 122 2.09 -7.87 -17.40
C VAL A 122 2.41 -7.55 -18.87
N ALA A 123 1.37 -7.32 -19.68
CA ALA A 123 1.51 -7.08 -21.12
C ALA A 123 2.25 -5.76 -21.43
N PRO A 124 2.95 -5.65 -22.60
CA PRO A 124 3.81 -4.52 -22.90
C PRO A 124 3.13 -3.14 -22.86
N GLU A 125 1.85 -3.06 -23.19
CA GLU A 125 1.05 -1.83 -23.14
C GLU A 125 0.93 -1.20 -21.72
N PHE A 126 1.27 -1.94 -20.66
CA PHE A 126 1.24 -1.45 -19.27
C PHE A 126 2.60 -0.97 -18.75
N GLN A 127 3.69 -1.13 -19.50
CA GLN A 127 5.02 -0.58 -19.13
C GLN A 127 5.09 0.95 -18.96
N PRO A 128 4.31 1.80 -19.66
CA PRO A 128 4.39 3.27 -19.52
C PRO A 128 4.09 3.82 -18.11
N TYR A 129 3.55 3.00 -17.22
CA TYR A 129 3.09 3.43 -15.89
C TYR A 129 4.04 3.04 -14.74
N ALA A 130 5.16 2.37 -15.04
CA ALA A 130 6.25 2.22 -14.09
C ALA A 130 6.82 3.62 -13.72
N LEU A 131 7.21 3.81 -12.46
CA LEU A 131 7.42 5.14 -11.87
C LEU A 131 8.64 5.87 -12.44
N ARG A 132 8.45 6.57 -13.56
CA ARG A 132 9.44 7.50 -14.14
C ARG A 132 10.79 6.83 -14.43
N ASP A 133 10.77 5.57 -14.88
CA ASP A 133 11.96 4.72 -15.12
C ASP A 133 13.01 5.33 -16.07
N ASN A 134 12.61 6.31 -16.89
CA ASN A 134 13.46 7.02 -17.84
C ASN A 134 13.89 8.43 -17.37
N GLU A 135 13.44 8.92 -16.21
CA GLU A 135 13.85 10.24 -15.71
C GLU A 135 15.24 10.18 -15.04
N PRO A 136 16.18 11.07 -15.42
CA PRO A 136 17.48 11.14 -14.76
C PRO A 136 17.34 11.52 -13.28
N GLN A 137 18.15 10.90 -12.42
CA GLN A 137 18.17 11.19 -10.99
C GLN A 137 18.75 12.59 -10.72
N PRO A 138 18.05 13.45 -9.96
CA PRO A 138 18.44 14.85 -9.77
C PRO A 138 19.81 14.99 -9.08
N THR A 139 20.57 15.96 -9.56
CA THR A 139 21.88 16.37 -9.04
C THR A 139 21.74 17.48 -8.00
N TYR A 140 22.86 18.04 -7.53
CA TYR A 140 22.82 19.23 -6.67
C TYR A 140 22.33 20.48 -7.41
N ARG A 141 22.53 20.57 -8.73
CA ARG A 141 22.23 21.77 -9.53
C ARG A 141 20.78 21.88 -9.99
N ASP A 142 20.04 20.78 -9.91
CA ASP A 142 18.66 20.73 -10.40
C ASP A 142 17.67 21.14 -9.30
N VAL A 143 18.15 21.21 -8.05
CA VAL A 143 17.46 21.76 -6.88
C VAL A 143 17.59 23.29 -6.93
N ASP A 144 16.49 24.00 -7.10
CA ASP A 144 16.42 25.47 -7.21
C ASP A 144 15.36 26.02 -6.26
N SER A 145 15.80 26.89 -5.35
CA SER A 145 15.10 27.34 -4.14
C SER A 145 13.85 28.21 -4.35
N SER A 146 13.39 28.33 -5.60
CA SER A 146 12.18 29.06 -6.00
C SER A 146 10.90 28.27 -5.72
N ASP A 147 10.92 26.94 -5.84
CA ASP A 147 9.78 26.04 -5.59
C ASP A 147 10.16 24.95 -4.57
N MET A 148 9.61 25.05 -3.35
CA MET A 148 9.90 24.13 -2.26
C MET A 148 9.31 22.72 -2.45
N ASP A 149 8.19 22.56 -3.15
CA ASP A 149 7.53 21.26 -3.30
C ASP A 149 8.25 20.44 -4.38
N VAL A 150 8.60 21.09 -5.49
CA VAL A 150 9.43 20.50 -6.55
C VAL A 150 10.85 20.22 -6.04
N ASP A 151 11.43 21.09 -5.21
CA ASP A 151 12.72 20.79 -4.57
C ASP A 151 12.67 19.68 -3.53
N PHE A 152 11.57 19.55 -2.78
CA PHE A 152 11.39 18.42 -1.86
C PHE A 152 11.28 17.09 -2.62
N GLU A 153 10.58 17.04 -3.76
CA GLU A 153 10.55 15.86 -4.63
C GLU A 153 11.95 15.47 -5.11
N LYS A 154 12.71 16.45 -5.63
CA LYS A 154 14.10 16.25 -6.08
C LYS A 154 15.01 15.79 -4.94
N LEU A 155 14.86 16.36 -3.74
CA LEU A 155 15.63 16.00 -2.55
C LEU A 155 15.35 14.56 -2.12
N LEU A 156 14.09 14.13 -2.09
CA LEU A 156 13.70 12.75 -1.79
C LEU A 156 14.29 11.76 -2.81
N ARG A 157 14.18 12.05 -4.11
CA ARG A 157 14.78 11.23 -5.18
C ARG A 157 16.30 11.15 -5.06
N ARG A 158 16.96 12.28 -4.75
CA ARG A 158 18.40 12.31 -4.48
C ARG A 158 18.80 11.50 -3.25
N HIS A 159 17.99 11.47 -2.19
CA HIS A 159 18.20 10.59 -1.03
C HIS A 159 17.92 9.11 -1.31
N ALA A 160 17.06 8.82 -2.29
CA ALA A 160 16.79 7.46 -2.79
C ALA A 160 17.90 6.89 -3.70
N ARG A 161 18.89 7.72 -4.11
CA ARG A 161 19.87 7.37 -5.15
C ARG A 161 20.77 6.18 -4.80
N THR A 162 20.62 5.13 -5.61
CA THR A 162 21.46 3.93 -5.68
C THR A 162 22.79 4.21 -6.39
N ILE A 163 23.83 3.43 -6.08
CA ILE A 163 25.09 3.40 -6.84
C ILE A 163 24.79 3.03 -8.31
N PRO A 164 25.08 3.90 -9.30
CA PRO A 164 24.69 3.64 -10.71
C PRO A 164 25.46 2.52 -11.43
N THR A 165 26.48 1.96 -10.78
CA THR A 165 27.37 0.93 -11.35
C THR A 165 27.17 -0.43 -10.69
N LEU A 166 26.00 -0.68 -10.10
CA LEU A 166 25.60 -2.03 -9.67
C LEU A 166 25.05 -2.78 -10.88
N GLU A 167 25.45 -4.04 -11.03
CA GLU A 167 24.88 -4.95 -12.02
C GLU A 167 23.45 -5.35 -11.59
N ASP A 168 22.52 -5.46 -12.53
CA ASP A 168 21.14 -5.84 -12.25
C ASP A 168 21.07 -7.26 -11.67
N HIS A 169 20.33 -7.41 -10.57
CA HIS A 169 20.23 -8.66 -9.83
C HIS A 169 19.28 -9.66 -10.52
N LEU A 170 19.85 -10.73 -11.07
CA LEU A 170 19.10 -11.85 -11.62
C LEU A 170 18.54 -12.77 -10.51
N GLN A 171 17.36 -13.33 -10.74
CA GLN A 171 16.62 -14.09 -9.73
C GLN A 171 17.41 -15.27 -9.12
N ASP A 172 17.47 -15.30 -7.78
CA ASP A 172 18.27 -16.20 -6.94
C ASP A 172 17.57 -17.57 -6.77
N GLU A 173 17.88 -18.50 -7.67
CA GLU A 173 17.46 -19.90 -7.58
C GLU A 173 18.02 -20.64 -6.35
N ALA A 174 19.07 -20.15 -5.69
CA ALA A 174 19.49 -20.69 -4.39
C ALA A 174 18.56 -20.20 -3.26
N GLY A 175 18.00 -18.99 -3.37
CA GLY A 175 16.84 -18.53 -2.60
C GLY A 175 15.64 -19.45 -2.80
N ALA A 176 15.26 -19.71 -4.06
CA ALA A 176 14.10 -20.52 -4.40
C ALA A 176 14.28 -21.98 -3.95
N THR A 177 15.49 -22.53 -4.07
CA THR A 177 15.84 -23.86 -3.57
C THR A 177 15.76 -23.94 -2.05
N LYS A 178 16.27 -22.92 -1.31
CA LYS A 178 16.10 -22.85 0.16
C LYS A 178 14.62 -22.84 0.55
N CYS A 179 13.79 -22.08 -0.16
CA CYS A 179 12.34 -22.06 -0.02
C CYS A 179 11.71 -23.45 -0.25
N ARG A 180 12.02 -24.14 -1.35
CA ARG A 180 11.50 -25.49 -1.68
C ARG A 180 11.88 -26.55 -0.64
N VAL A 181 13.16 -26.62 -0.26
CA VAL A 181 13.67 -27.55 0.76
C VAL A 181 12.97 -27.34 2.11
N ARG A 182 12.88 -26.07 2.52
CA ARG A 182 12.25 -25.64 3.77
C ARG A 182 10.77 -26.02 3.84
N ASP A 183 10.04 -25.90 2.74
CA ASP A 183 8.60 -26.14 2.68
C ASP A 183 8.24 -27.62 2.40
N GLY A 184 9.24 -28.48 2.19
CA GLY A 184 9.05 -29.89 1.87
C GLY A 184 8.60 -30.13 0.42
N ASN A 185 8.84 -29.17 -0.47
CA ASN A 185 8.43 -29.16 -1.88
C ASN A 185 6.92 -29.45 -2.11
N ILE A 186 6.07 -28.97 -1.19
CA ILE A 186 4.62 -28.98 -1.30
C ILE A 186 4.06 -27.56 -1.17
N CYS A 187 2.85 -27.34 -1.69
CA CYS A 187 2.10 -26.14 -1.38
C CYS A 187 1.82 -26.08 0.12
N VAL A 188 2.30 -25.03 0.76
CA VAL A 188 2.12 -24.82 2.19
C VAL A 188 0.67 -24.57 2.61
N VAL A 189 -0.25 -24.27 1.67
CA VAL A 189 -1.69 -24.06 1.90
C VAL A 189 -2.52 -25.32 1.57
N THR A 190 -2.42 -25.89 0.37
CA THR A 190 -3.18 -27.07 -0.07
C THR A 190 -2.51 -28.41 0.24
N GLY A 191 -1.20 -28.43 0.51
CA GLY A 191 -0.42 -29.67 0.61
C GLY A 191 -0.17 -30.37 -0.73
N LYS A 192 -0.72 -29.88 -1.86
CA LYS A 192 -0.47 -30.44 -3.20
C LYS A 192 1.05 -30.43 -3.52
N PRO A 193 1.57 -31.43 -4.25
CA PRO A 193 2.94 -31.42 -4.75
C PRO A 193 3.14 -30.39 -5.87
N ASN A 194 4.40 -30.22 -6.31
CA ASN A 194 4.82 -29.34 -7.40
C ASN A 194 4.45 -27.85 -7.22
N PRO A 195 4.77 -27.23 -6.07
CA PRO A 195 4.56 -25.80 -5.87
C PRO A 195 5.52 -24.97 -6.74
N LYS A 196 5.07 -23.76 -7.10
CA LYS A 196 5.95 -22.65 -7.51
C LYS A 196 6.37 -21.84 -6.29
N THR A 197 7.52 -21.18 -6.38
CA THR A 197 8.07 -20.29 -5.35
C THR A 197 7.71 -18.84 -5.67
N TYR A 198 7.08 -18.14 -4.71
CA TYR A 198 6.58 -16.78 -4.92
C TYR A 198 6.96 -15.82 -3.79
N HIS A 199 7.26 -14.58 -4.13
CA HIS A 199 7.66 -13.54 -3.20
C HIS A 199 6.47 -12.87 -2.48
N ILE A 200 6.68 -12.30 -1.29
CA ILE A 200 5.70 -11.41 -0.64
C ILE A 200 5.82 -10.01 -1.24
N LEU A 201 6.98 -9.39 -1.01
CA LEU A 201 7.44 -8.18 -1.67
C LEU A 201 8.13 -8.61 -2.97
N PRO A 202 7.71 -8.14 -4.16
CA PRO A 202 8.35 -8.54 -5.40
C PRO A 202 9.87 -8.31 -5.40
N PHE A 203 10.64 -9.22 -6.01
CA PHE A 203 12.08 -9.00 -6.16
C PHE A 203 12.38 -7.83 -7.10
N THR A 204 11.50 -7.61 -8.09
CA THR A 204 11.60 -6.50 -9.04
C THR A 204 11.47 -5.11 -8.38
N CYS A 205 11.10 -5.03 -7.09
CA CYS A 205 11.22 -3.78 -6.34
C CYS A 205 12.69 -3.36 -6.09
N ASN A 206 13.67 -4.26 -6.17
CA ASN A 206 15.09 -3.91 -5.98
C ASN A 206 16.06 -4.79 -6.79
N ASP A 207 15.65 -5.29 -7.95
CA ASP A 207 16.53 -6.01 -8.89
C ASP A 207 17.42 -5.05 -9.70
N THR A 208 16.88 -3.93 -10.18
CA THR A 208 17.62 -2.91 -10.95
C THR A 208 17.94 -1.67 -10.13
N VAL A 209 18.98 -0.93 -10.56
CA VAL A 209 19.33 0.41 -10.01
C VAL A 209 18.11 1.32 -10.00
N ASN A 210 17.31 1.32 -11.08
CA ASN A 210 16.14 2.16 -11.23
C ASN A 210 15.00 1.74 -10.29
N HIS A 211 14.60 0.46 -10.30
CA HIS A 211 13.50 0.00 -9.45
C HIS A 211 13.81 0.21 -7.96
N ASN A 212 15.08 0.04 -7.55
CA ASN A 212 15.52 0.30 -6.17
C ASN A 212 15.43 1.79 -5.79
N ASN A 213 15.73 2.72 -6.72
CA ASN A 213 15.47 4.16 -6.53
C ASN A 213 13.97 4.42 -6.35
N ASN A 214 13.13 3.84 -7.21
CA ASN A 214 11.68 4.05 -7.19
C ASN A 214 11.05 3.51 -5.90
N THR A 215 11.44 2.31 -5.46
CA THR A 215 11.05 1.73 -4.17
C THR A 215 11.55 2.55 -2.97
N ALA A 216 12.71 3.23 -3.08
CA ALA A 216 13.17 4.16 -2.04
C ALA A 216 12.37 5.47 -2.03
N TYR A 217 12.00 5.99 -3.19
CA TYR A 217 11.17 7.20 -3.34
C TYR A 217 9.77 7.01 -2.74
N VAL A 218 9.03 5.95 -3.11
CA VAL A 218 7.69 5.68 -2.54
C VAL A 218 7.70 5.01 -1.16
N ARG A 219 8.86 4.91 -0.48
CA ARG A 219 8.97 4.18 0.80
C ARG A 219 8.24 4.88 1.96
N GLY A 220 8.04 6.19 1.91
CA GLY A 220 7.39 6.93 3.01
C GLY A 220 5.96 6.46 3.27
N GLY A 221 5.14 6.34 2.21
CA GLY A 221 3.78 5.78 2.27
C GLY A 221 3.71 4.38 2.90
N ALA A 222 4.70 3.52 2.61
CA ALA A 222 4.81 2.20 3.24
C ALA A 222 4.96 2.27 4.77
N GLY A 223 5.65 3.30 5.28
CA GLY A 223 5.83 3.56 6.71
C GLY A 223 4.52 3.92 7.44
N TYR A 224 3.54 4.50 6.74
CA TYR A 224 2.22 4.80 7.30
C TYR A 224 1.27 3.59 7.29
N LEU A 225 1.54 2.56 6.49
CA LEU A 225 0.75 1.33 6.44
C LEU A 225 1.09 0.34 7.56
N VAL A 226 2.35 0.27 8.00
CA VAL A 226 2.81 -0.72 9.00
C VAL A 226 2.95 -0.14 10.41
N THR A 227 2.75 -0.99 11.42
CA THR A 227 2.87 -0.58 12.84
C THR A 227 4.27 -0.72 13.42
N LYS A 228 5.11 -1.55 12.78
CA LYS A 228 6.53 -1.82 13.10
C LYS A 228 7.43 -0.87 12.32
N ASP A 229 8.66 -0.68 12.81
CA ASP A 229 9.64 0.16 12.14
C ASP A 229 10.11 -0.42 10.80
N LEU A 230 9.65 0.18 9.70
CA LEU A 230 10.08 -0.15 8.35
C LEU A 230 11.52 0.32 8.07
N LEU A 231 12.05 1.30 8.80
CA LEU A 231 13.42 1.81 8.60
C LEU A 231 14.45 0.74 8.97
N SER A 232 14.21 -0.03 10.05
CA SER A 232 14.99 -1.24 10.38
C SER A 232 15.05 -2.29 9.25
N GLN A 233 14.06 -2.28 8.35
CA GLN A 233 13.95 -3.22 7.22
C GLN A 233 14.34 -2.59 5.87
N ALA A 234 14.60 -1.28 5.82
CA ALA A 234 14.98 -0.59 4.59
C ALA A 234 16.16 -1.25 3.85
N PRO A 235 17.23 -1.79 4.51
CA PRO A 235 18.32 -2.49 3.82
C PRO A 235 17.94 -3.73 3.00
N TYR A 236 16.71 -4.25 3.16
CA TYR A 236 16.16 -5.39 2.42
C TYR A 236 15.04 -5.00 1.44
N VAL A 237 14.51 -3.77 1.54
CA VAL A 237 13.40 -3.24 0.73
C VAL A 237 13.92 -2.28 -0.34
N SER A 238 14.79 -1.33 0.04
CA SER A 238 15.49 -0.45 -0.90
C SER A 238 16.81 0.04 -0.31
N ASN A 239 17.92 -0.44 -0.89
CA ASN A 239 19.26 -0.29 -0.36
C ASN A 239 20.20 0.32 -1.42
N PRO A 240 20.74 1.53 -1.20
CA PRO A 240 21.49 2.23 -2.26
C PRO A 240 22.86 1.60 -2.58
N ARG A 241 23.29 0.56 -1.85
CA ARG A 241 24.60 -0.09 -2.02
C ARG A 241 24.54 -1.51 -2.58
N THR A 242 23.39 -2.18 -2.57
CA THR A 242 23.22 -3.57 -2.99
C THR A 242 21.80 -3.84 -3.49
N LEU A 243 21.68 -4.46 -4.67
CA LEU A 243 20.43 -4.92 -5.25
C LEU A 243 20.07 -6.34 -4.76
N GLY A 244 18.88 -6.84 -5.09
CA GLY A 244 18.43 -8.20 -4.74
C GLY A 244 18.13 -8.44 -3.25
N GLY A 245 17.97 -7.37 -2.46
CA GLY A 245 17.77 -7.42 -1.02
C GLY A 245 16.49 -8.14 -0.57
N SER A 246 15.44 -8.10 -1.41
CA SER A 246 14.17 -8.81 -1.17
C SER A 246 14.16 -10.23 -1.74
N ASP A 247 15.11 -10.60 -2.61
CA ASP A 247 15.10 -11.87 -3.33
C ASP A 247 15.65 -13.05 -2.52
N LYS A 248 15.04 -13.33 -1.36
CA LYS A 248 15.59 -14.25 -0.36
C LYS A 248 14.50 -15.12 0.26
N ALA A 249 14.89 -16.28 0.81
CA ALA A 249 13.96 -17.29 1.31
C ALA A 249 12.93 -16.75 2.33
N TRP A 250 13.30 -15.83 3.23
CA TRP A 250 12.35 -15.21 4.18
C TRP A 250 11.16 -14.50 3.50
N ASN A 251 11.34 -14.08 2.25
CA ASN A 251 10.34 -13.42 1.41
C ASN A 251 9.74 -14.36 0.35
N GLN A 252 10.37 -15.51 0.03
CA GLN A 252 9.96 -16.45 -1.03
C GLN A 252 9.34 -17.75 -0.47
N LEU A 253 8.22 -18.20 -1.06
CA LEU A 253 7.29 -19.10 -0.39
C LEU A 253 6.59 -20.10 -1.34
N CYS A 254 6.49 -21.39 -0.98
CA CYS A 254 6.02 -22.46 -1.88
C CYS A 254 4.50 -22.62 -1.93
N LEU A 255 3.90 -22.38 -3.10
CA LEU A 255 2.46 -22.48 -3.32
C LEU A 255 2.10 -23.22 -4.60
N ASP A 256 0.93 -23.83 -4.54
CA ASP A 256 0.13 -24.22 -5.70
C ASP A 256 -0.08 -23.00 -6.62
N PRO A 257 0.17 -23.13 -7.94
CA PRO A 257 -0.13 -22.07 -8.91
C PRO A 257 -1.57 -21.55 -8.88
N GLU A 258 -2.53 -22.35 -8.40
CA GLU A 258 -3.92 -21.91 -8.20
C GLU A 258 -4.12 -20.95 -6.99
N LEU A 259 -3.07 -20.61 -6.23
CA LEU A 259 -3.23 -19.99 -4.89
C LEU A 259 -2.39 -18.77 -4.51
N PHE A 260 -1.16 -18.65 -4.99
CA PHE A 260 -0.36 -17.41 -4.93
C PHE A 260 -0.42 -16.60 -3.59
N SER A 261 -0.34 -17.26 -2.41
CA SER A 261 -0.01 -16.62 -1.11
C SER A 261 0.03 -17.61 0.08
N LEU A 262 1.05 -17.88 0.93
CA LEU A 262 2.51 -17.56 1.19
C LEU A 262 3.08 -18.71 2.13
N LYS A 263 4.30 -18.70 2.78
CA LYS A 263 4.87 -19.42 4.03
C LYS A 263 6.26 -20.21 4.04
N GLY A 264 7.11 -20.12 5.13
CA GLY A 264 8.08 -21.14 5.77
C GLY A 264 9.44 -20.62 6.43
N LYS A 265 10.21 -21.16 7.46
CA LYS A 265 10.06 -22.18 8.60
C LYS A 265 10.86 -21.88 9.98
N GLY A 266 10.13 -21.69 11.13
CA GLY A 266 10.28 -21.42 12.63
C GLY A 266 9.07 -20.62 13.34
N MET A 267 8.15 -21.20 14.13
CA MET A 267 6.66 -20.83 14.12
C MET A 267 6.14 -19.36 14.04
N ALA A 268 5.22 -19.08 13.09
CA ALA A 268 4.40 -17.87 12.97
C ALA A 268 3.04 -18.14 12.27
N THR A 269 1.90 -17.76 12.84
CA THR A 269 0.57 -18.06 12.26
C THR A 269 0.09 -16.92 11.34
N LEU A 270 -0.54 -17.25 10.20
CA LEU A 270 -1.27 -16.28 9.37
C LEU A 270 -2.61 -16.89 8.94
N GLN A 271 -3.66 -16.06 8.91
CA GLN A 271 -5.02 -16.39 8.50
C GLN A 271 -5.23 -16.08 7.01
N PHE A 272 -5.68 -17.06 6.23
CA PHE A 272 -6.07 -16.89 4.83
C PHE A 272 -7.39 -16.10 4.72
N ARG A 273 -7.48 -15.22 3.71
CA ARG A 273 -8.66 -14.39 3.41
C ARG A 273 -8.85 -14.19 1.91
N TRP A 274 -10.10 -14.26 1.47
CA TRP A 274 -10.58 -13.70 0.21
C TRP A 274 -10.78 -12.18 0.33
N MET A 275 -10.73 -11.45 -0.78
CA MET A 275 -10.97 -10.01 -0.83
C MET A 275 -12.36 -9.67 -1.38
N PRO A 276 -12.97 -8.55 -0.96
CA PRO A 276 -14.25 -8.13 -1.48
C PRO A 276 -14.11 -7.61 -2.92
N GLN A 277 -15.04 -8.01 -3.78
CA GLN A 277 -15.16 -7.50 -5.15
C GLN A 277 -16.15 -6.32 -5.17
N ILE A 278 -15.75 -5.19 -4.58
CA ILE A 278 -16.57 -3.97 -4.54
C ILE A 278 -16.47 -3.15 -5.84
N LYS A 279 -17.40 -2.21 -6.02
CA LYS A 279 -17.46 -1.35 -7.21
C LYS A 279 -16.25 -0.41 -7.31
N LYS A 280 -15.64 -0.31 -8.50
CA LYS A 280 -14.53 0.62 -8.84
C LYS A 280 -14.95 2.07 -8.60
N ARG A 281 -14.16 2.79 -7.79
CA ARG A 281 -14.37 4.20 -7.38
C ARG A 281 -13.07 5.04 -7.47
N SER A 282 -12.05 4.50 -8.14
CA SER A 282 -10.77 5.18 -8.36
C SER A 282 -10.92 6.50 -9.11
N GLY A 283 -10.38 7.60 -8.57
CA GLY A 283 -10.34 8.90 -9.25
C GLY A 283 -11.64 9.72 -9.20
N THR A 284 -12.63 9.32 -8.38
CA THR A 284 -13.81 10.15 -8.09
C THR A 284 -13.72 10.78 -6.71
N ALA A 285 -14.07 12.07 -6.61
CA ALA A 285 -14.37 12.71 -5.32
C ALA A 285 -15.52 11.96 -4.62
N ILE A 286 -15.47 11.88 -3.29
CA ILE A 286 -16.46 11.17 -2.48
C ILE A 286 -17.51 12.09 -1.88
N ASN A 287 -18.78 11.69 -1.91
CA ASN A 287 -19.81 12.37 -1.14
C ASN A 287 -20.00 11.71 0.23
N ILE A 288 -19.31 12.21 1.26
CA ILE A 288 -19.45 11.78 2.66
C ILE A 288 -20.56 12.51 3.43
N HIS A 289 -21.09 13.60 2.89
CA HIS A 289 -22.11 14.44 3.55
C HIS A 289 -23.53 14.21 3.02
N GLY A 290 -23.67 13.54 1.87
CA GLY A 290 -24.95 13.12 1.30
C GLY A 290 -25.74 12.19 2.22
N THR A 291 -27.02 11.96 1.89
CA THR A 291 -27.92 11.13 2.70
C THR A 291 -28.39 9.89 1.94
N GLY A 292 -28.56 8.78 2.65
CA GLY A 292 -29.01 7.52 2.05
C GLY A 292 -28.13 7.09 0.86
N PRO A 293 -28.70 6.82 -0.33
CA PRO A 293 -27.96 6.39 -1.52
C PRO A 293 -26.89 7.37 -2.02
N GLU A 294 -26.95 8.64 -1.65
CA GLU A 294 -25.97 9.66 -2.05
C GLU A 294 -24.69 9.65 -1.21
N ASN A 295 -24.63 8.84 -0.14
CA ASN A 295 -23.48 8.79 0.74
C ASN A 295 -22.53 7.65 0.36
N ASP A 296 -21.38 7.98 -0.25
CA ASP A 296 -20.41 7.00 -0.72
C ASP A 296 -19.80 6.15 0.39
N TRP A 297 -19.69 6.69 1.61
CA TRP A 297 -19.21 5.94 2.76
C TRP A 297 -20.23 4.90 3.23
N LEU A 298 -21.51 5.26 3.33
CA LEU A 298 -22.55 4.31 3.69
C LEU A 298 -22.71 3.22 2.62
N ASN A 299 -22.63 3.59 1.34
CA ASN A 299 -22.63 2.64 0.22
C ASN A 299 -21.44 1.66 0.30
N LEU A 300 -20.23 2.15 0.57
CA LEU A 300 -19.03 1.33 0.76
C LEU A 300 -19.16 0.38 1.96
N MET A 301 -19.64 0.88 3.10
CA MET A 301 -19.82 0.06 4.29
C MET A 301 -20.90 -1.01 4.07
N ALA A 302 -21.96 -0.72 3.32
CA ALA A 302 -22.97 -1.71 2.93
C ALA A 302 -22.42 -2.79 1.98
N GLU A 303 -21.57 -2.43 1.01
CA GLU A 303 -20.87 -3.40 0.14
C GLU A 303 -19.93 -4.32 0.95
N LEU A 304 -19.21 -3.77 1.94
CA LEU A 304 -18.35 -4.55 2.84
C LEU A 304 -19.15 -5.43 3.80
N ASP A 305 -20.25 -4.94 4.38
CA ASP A 305 -21.10 -5.70 5.29
C ASP A 305 -21.81 -6.87 4.57
N ALA A 306 -22.31 -6.63 3.35
CA ALA A 306 -22.84 -7.68 2.48
C ALA A 306 -21.80 -8.77 2.15
N PHE A 307 -20.52 -8.41 2.02
CA PHE A 307 -19.41 -9.37 1.84
C PHE A 307 -19.11 -10.16 3.13
N TYR A 308 -19.19 -9.54 4.32
CA TYR A 308 -19.04 -10.24 5.60
C TYR A 308 -20.21 -11.19 5.88
N CYS A 309 -21.45 -10.76 5.64
CA CYS A 309 -22.66 -11.58 5.78
C CYS A 309 -22.68 -12.83 4.86
N GLN A 310 -21.92 -12.80 3.77
CA GLN A 310 -21.70 -13.96 2.88
C GLN A 310 -20.48 -14.83 3.28
N TYR A 311 -19.94 -14.63 4.48
CA TYR A 311 -18.74 -15.31 5.02
C TYR A 311 -17.47 -15.07 4.19
N GLN A 312 -17.33 -13.88 3.60
CA GLN A 312 -16.16 -13.46 2.80
C GLN A 312 -15.87 -14.46 1.67
N PRO A 313 -16.80 -14.61 0.69
CA PRO A 313 -16.80 -15.71 -0.27
C PRO A 313 -15.63 -15.67 -1.27
N PRO A 314 -15.33 -16.80 -1.96
CA PRO A 314 -14.33 -16.82 -3.03
C PRO A 314 -14.71 -15.89 -4.19
N PRO A 315 -13.74 -15.23 -4.84
CA PRO A 315 -14.01 -14.30 -5.93
C PRO A 315 -14.57 -15.03 -7.16
N THR A 316 -15.39 -14.33 -7.93
CA THR A 316 -15.88 -14.76 -9.24
C THR A 316 -15.13 -14.01 -10.33
N ILE A 317 -14.50 -14.77 -11.23
CA ILE A 317 -13.63 -14.28 -12.31
C ILE A 317 -14.18 -14.85 -13.62
N GLY A 318 -14.49 -13.99 -14.59
CA GLY A 318 -15.08 -14.42 -15.88
C GLY A 318 -16.36 -15.24 -15.73
N GLY A 319 -17.20 -14.90 -14.75
CA GLY A 319 -18.43 -15.64 -14.41
C GLY A 319 -18.22 -16.97 -13.68
N LYS A 320 -16.97 -17.36 -13.35
CA LYS A 320 -16.65 -18.60 -12.62
C LYS A 320 -16.15 -18.26 -11.22
N THR A 321 -16.85 -18.75 -10.19
CA THR A 321 -16.38 -18.68 -8.80
C THR A 321 -15.14 -19.55 -8.63
N LEU A 322 -14.07 -18.99 -8.09
CA LEU A 322 -12.81 -19.70 -7.83
C LEU A 322 -13.03 -20.82 -6.81
N ARG A 323 -12.59 -22.04 -7.14
CA ARG A 323 -12.74 -23.24 -6.30
C ARG A 323 -11.36 -23.81 -5.98
N VAL A 324 -10.97 -23.69 -4.72
CA VAL A 324 -9.71 -24.22 -4.17
C VAL A 324 -10.02 -25.00 -2.90
N THR A 325 -9.24 -26.03 -2.60
CA THR A 325 -9.36 -26.84 -1.38
C THR A 325 -8.16 -26.67 -0.44
N ASN A 326 -8.34 -26.97 0.85
CA ASN A 326 -7.26 -27.01 1.84
C ASN A 326 -6.59 -28.41 1.87
N LYS A 327 -5.65 -28.61 2.81
CA LYS A 327 -4.94 -29.90 3.03
C LYS A 327 -5.84 -31.09 3.36
N ALA A 328 -7.06 -30.87 3.86
CA ALA A 328 -8.04 -31.91 4.14
C ALA A 328 -8.99 -32.18 2.95
N GLY A 329 -8.82 -31.47 1.82
CA GLY A 329 -9.70 -31.55 0.66
C GLY A 329 -10.98 -30.71 0.78
N GLU A 330 -11.14 -29.95 1.87
CA GLU A 330 -12.32 -29.10 2.11
C GLU A 330 -12.22 -27.79 1.32
N PRO A 331 -13.33 -27.16 0.89
CA PRO A 331 -13.30 -25.85 0.24
C PRO A 331 -12.61 -24.78 1.10
N LEU A 332 -11.68 -24.03 0.51
CA LEU A 332 -10.87 -23.03 1.20
C LEU A 332 -11.70 -21.78 1.58
N ARG A 333 -11.80 -21.50 2.87
CA ARG A 333 -12.58 -20.41 3.45
C ARG A 333 -11.68 -19.31 4.02
N SER A 334 -12.16 -18.07 3.96
CA SER A 334 -11.64 -16.97 4.77
C SER A 334 -11.69 -17.36 6.25
N GLY A 335 -10.57 -17.25 6.96
CA GLY A 335 -10.42 -17.73 8.33
C GLY A 335 -9.55 -18.98 8.49
N HIS A 336 -9.28 -19.73 7.41
CA HIS A 336 -8.39 -20.88 7.46
C HIS A 336 -6.98 -20.47 7.94
N LEU A 337 -6.50 -21.11 8.99
CA LEU A 337 -5.14 -20.88 9.46
C LEU A 337 -4.17 -21.73 8.64
N ILE A 338 -3.22 -21.05 8.03
CA ILE A 338 -2.03 -21.70 7.52
C ILE A 338 -0.98 -21.51 8.62
N HIS A 339 -0.09 -22.48 8.85
CA HIS A 339 1.00 -22.28 9.82
C HIS A 339 2.28 -21.94 9.07
N ILE A 340 2.77 -20.71 9.25
CA ILE A 340 4.19 -20.49 8.95
C ILE A 340 4.93 -21.05 10.13
N CYS A 341 6.18 -21.27 9.83
CA CYS A 341 7.22 -21.00 10.75
C CYS A 341 8.20 -20.00 9.97
N LEU A 342 9.11 -19.16 10.51
CA LEU A 342 10.42 -18.71 9.96
C LEU A 342 11.56 -18.70 11.04
N PRO A 343 12.87 -18.73 10.73
CA PRO A 343 13.92 -18.42 11.71
C PRO A 343 13.61 -17.10 12.46
N LYS A 344 13.93 -16.99 13.77
CA LYS A 344 13.37 -15.92 14.63
C LYS A 344 13.53 -14.50 14.03
N GLU A 345 14.70 -14.18 13.51
CA GLU A 345 14.98 -12.89 12.85
C GLU A 345 14.15 -12.71 11.56
N GLU A 346 13.93 -13.78 10.80
CA GLU A 346 13.12 -13.79 9.58
C GLU A 346 11.61 -13.70 9.88
N VAL A 347 11.13 -14.10 11.06
CA VAL A 347 9.73 -13.89 11.49
C VAL A 347 9.39 -12.41 11.49
N GLU A 348 10.29 -11.58 12.01
CA GLU A 348 10.08 -10.13 12.10
C GLU A 348 10.12 -9.46 10.73
N ARG A 349 11.03 -9.89 9.83
CA ARG A 349 11.05 -9.45 8.43
C ARG A 349 9.75 -9.81 7.70
N LEU A 350 9.31 -11.07 7.84
CA LEU A 350 8.08 -11.54 7.22
C LEU A 350 6.85 -10.81 7.77
N GLU A 351 6.73 -10.58 9.07
CA GLU A 351 5.59 -9.85 9.65
C GLU A 351 5.43 -8.45 9.02
N VAL A 352 6.55 -7.78 8.73
CA VAL A 352 6.56 -6.49 8.02
C VAL A 352 6.09 -6.65 6.57
N VAL A 353 6.67 -7.55 5.77
CA VAL A 353 6.24 -7.69 4.36
C VAL A 353 4.83 -8.28 4.20
N ILE A 354 4.34 -9.14 5.10
CA ILE A 354 2.92 -9.53 5.13
C ILE A 354 2.05 -8.31 5.40
N SER A 355 2.44 -7.44 6.34
CA SER A 355 1.67 -6.24 6.66
C SER A 355 1.64 -5.28 5.46
N LEU A 356 2.76 -5.11 4.75
CA LEU A 356 2.83 -4.34 3.50
C LEU A 356 1.94 -4.96 2.40
N GLN A 357 2.04 -6.26 2.15
CA GLN A 357 1.18 -6.96 1.19
C GLN A 357 -0.30 -6.82 1.56
N TRP A 358 -0.63 -7.06 2.82
CA TRP A 358 -1.98 -6.97 3.35
C TRP A 358 -2.58 -5.59 3.14
N CYS A 359 -1.89 -4.54 3.59
CA CYS A 359 -2.35 -3.17 3.45
C CYS A 359 -2.41 -2.74 1.98
N SER A 360 -1.41 -3.09 1.16
CA SER A 360 -1.40 -2.70 -0.26
C SER A 360 -2.56 -3.33 -1.03
N ILE A 361 -2.84 -4.64 -0.84
CA ILE A 361 -3.95 -5.27 -1.56
C ILE A 361 -5.31 -4.93 -0.92
N LEU A 362 -5.39 -4.66 0.39
CA LEU A 362 -6.61 -4.12 1.02
C LEU A 362 -6.95 -2.74 0.46
N PHE A 363 -5.97 -1.85 0.33
CA PHE A 363 -6.12 -0.53 -0.31
C PHE A 363 -6.63 -0.69 -1.75
N MET A 364 -6.02 -1.58 -2.53
CA MET A 364 -6.43 -1.87 -3.91
C MET A 364 -7.83 -2.47 -3.99
N ALA A 365 -8.22 -3.33 -3.05
CA ALA A 365 -9.58 -3.83 -2.96
C ALA A 365 -10.56 -2.70 -2.63
N LEU A 366 -10.20 -1.82 -1.68
CA LEU A 366 -11.03 -0.67 -1.27
C LEU A 366 -11.29 0.33 -2.41
N VAL A 367 -10.32 0.64 -3.27
CA VAL A 367 -10.56 1.51 -4.44
C VAL A 367 -11.34 0.81 -5.58
N GLY A 368 -11.68 -0.47 -5.40
CA GLY A 368 -12.32 -1.33 -6.40
C GLY A 368 -11.40 -1.74 -7.55
N ALA A 369 -10.10 -1.88 -7.26
CA ALA A 369 -9.05 -2.38 -8.14
C ALA A 369 -8.58 -3.81 -7.75
N ALA A 370 -9.42 -4.57 -7.02
CA ALA A 370 -9.18 -5.97 -6.70
C ALA A 370 -9.09 -6.83 -7.97
N GLY A 371 -7.86 -7.19 -8.37
CA GLY A 371 -7.59 -7.99 -9.57
C GLY A 371 -7.51 -7.17 -10.88
N ASN A 372 -7.42 -5.85 -10.80
CA ASN A 372 -7.13 -4.99 -11.95
C ASN A 372 -6.12 -3.88 -11.53
N PRO A 373 -4.88 -3.85 -12.07
CA PRO A 373 -3.87 -2.86 -11.68
C PRO A 373 -4.13 -1.43 -12.21
N GLU A 374 -5.14 -1.23 -13.07
CA GLU A 374 -5.55 0.08 -13.60
C GLU A 374 -6.04 1.04 -12.51
N MET A 375 -5.12 1.80 -11.91
CA MET A 375 -5.43 3.06 -11.28
C MET A 375 -5.09 4.21 -12.25
N PRO A 376 -5.98 5.19 -12.51
CA PRO A 376 -5.64 6.37 -13.29
C PRO A 376 -4.40 7.08 -12.69
N PRO A 377 -3.56 7.75 -13.50
CA PRO A 377 -2.38 8.45 -13.01
C PRO A 377 -2.74 9.66 -12.13
N ARG A 378 -1.75 10.24 -11.44
CA ARG A 378 -1.90 11.35 -10.46
C ARG A 378 -2.36 12.66 -11.11
N ASP A 379 -2.11 12.80 -12.41
CA ASP A 379 -1.91 14.10 -13.04
C ASP A 379 -3.22 14.87 -13.24
N SER A 380 -4.35 14.17 -13.38
CA SER A 380 -5.69 14.75 -13.54
C SER A 380 -6.21 15.52 -12.30
N LEU A 381 -5.54 15.41 -11.16
CA LEU A 381 -5.75 16.23 -9.96
C LEU A 381 -4.64 17.28 -9.75
N HIS A 382 -3.48 17.12 -10.38
CA HIS A 382 -2.39 18.10 -10.29
C HIS A 382 -2.62 19.25 -11.27
N GLU A 383 -2.90 18.96 -12.54
CA GLU A 383 -3.16 19.97 -13.58
C GLU A 383 -4.21 21.00 -13.13
N LYS A 384 -5.37 20.53 -12.63
CA LYS A 384 -6.49 21.40 -12.23
C LYS A 384 -6.23 22.29 -11.01
N GLY A 385 -5.19 21.99 -10.22
CA GLY A 385 -4.72 22.87 -9.15
C GLY A 385 -3.62 23.81 -9.63
N MET A 386 -2.69 23.31 -10.43
CA MET A 386 -1.50 24.05 -10.89
C MET A 386 -1.82 25.11 -11.96
N THR A 387 -2.81 24.89 -12.84
CA THR A 387 -3.18 25.87 -13.89
C THR A 387 -3.66 27.23 -13.37
N TRP A 388 -3.90 27.37 -12.07
CA TRP A 388 -4.25 28.66 -11.45
C TRP A 388 -3.05 29.43 -10.88
N LEU A 389 -1.89 28.77 -10.71
CA LEU A 389 -0.63 29.42 -10.31
C LEU A 389 0.18 29.93 -11.52
N GLU A 390 -0.13 29.46 -12.72
CA GLU A 390 0.50 29.91 -13.98
C GLU A 390 -0.27 31.07 -14.66
N ASP A 391 -1.49 31.37 -14.20
CA ASP A 391 -2.44 32.34 -14.80
C ASP A 391 -2.58 33.66 -13.98
N GLU A 392 -1.69 33.96 -13.03
CA GLU A 392 -1.63 35.33 -12.47
C GLU A 392 -1.11 36.31 -13.54
N PRO A 393 -1.82 37.42 -13.82
CA PRO A 393 -1.33 38.43 -14.74
C PRO A 393 -0.13 39.17 -14.13
N ASP A 394 0.96 39.29 -14.90
CA ASP A 394 2.22 39.89 -14.46
C ASP A 394 2.04 41.37 -14.03
N VAL A 395 1.96 41.60 -12.71
CA VAL A 395 1.79 42.94 -12.11
C VAL A 395 3.13 43.67 -12.00
N SER A 396 3.83 43.82 -13.13
CA SER A 396 5.04 44.63 -13.26
C SER A 396 4.87 45.87 -14.16
N ASP A 397 3.97 45.84 -15.15
CA ASP A 397 3.68 46.96 -16.05
C ASP A 397 2.63 47.95 -15.47
N GLN A 398 2.97 48.65 -14.38
CA GLN A 398 2.15 49.80 -13.92
C GLN A 398 2.90 50.96 -13.20
N GLU A 399 4.18 51.18 -13.50
CA GLU A 399 4.85 52.47 -13.26
C GLU A 399 5.20 53.15 -14.59
N GLY A 400 4.34 54.07 -15.08
CA GLY A 400 4.59 54.62 -16.42
C GLY A 400 3.63 55.64 -17.04
N MET A 401 3.11 56.63 -16.29
CA MET A 401 2.85 58.02 -16.74
C MET A 401 1.99 58.80 -15.74
N ASP A 402 2.48 59.96 -15.28
CA ASP A 402 1.70 61.20 -15.11
C ASP A 402 2.64 62.35 -14.65
N THR A 403 3.30 63.00 -15.62
CA THR A 403 3.99 64.28 -15.44
C THR A 403 3.91 65.13 -16.72
N ASP A 404 2.84 65.92 -16.83
CA ASP A 404 2.84 67.34 -17.28
C ASP A 404 1.42 67.94 -17.20
#